data_AF-A0A939WNL5-F1
#
_entry.id   AF-A0A939WNL5-F1
#
_cell.length_a   1.000
_cell.length_b   1.000
_cell.length_c   1.000
_cell.angle_alpha   90.00
_cell.angle_beta   90.00
_cell.angle_gamma   90.00
#
_symmetry.space_group_name_H-M   'P 1'
#
loop_
_entity.id
_entity.type
_entity.pdbx_description
1 polymer ?
#
loop_
_entity_poly.entity_id
_entity_poly.type
_entity_poly.pdbx_seq_one_letter_code
_entity_poly.pdbx_strand_id
1 'polypeptide(L)'
;MAYESYVLVCGGTACCSGGADKIVESFANELEAAGLKDKVQVVTTGCLGFCEQGPIVKILPQGTFYVQVKAADVKEIVAEHLVKGRVVQRLCYDPEQAKKLVAEANIPFYQKQYRIVLRNCGVIDPEKIEDYIARDGYKAIEKVLFEMTPEQVVDEMLKSGLRGRGGAGFPTGMKWKFAQQQPKGQKYMVCNADEGDPG
;
A
#
# COMPACT_ATOMS: atom_id res chain seq x y z
N MET A 1 11.65 15.65 -14.07
CA MET A 1 12.57 14.56 -14.48
C MET A 1 11.95 13.27 -14.03
N ALA A 2 11.89 12.24 -14.87
CA ALA A 2 11.32 10.94 -14.48
C ALA A 2 12.43 10.09 -13.83
N TYR A 3 12.16 9.50 -12.68
CA TYR A 3 13.09 8.56 -12.04
C TYR A 3 13.21 7.28 -12.88
N GLU A 4 14.42 6.74 -12.98
CA GLU A 4 14.72 5.47 -13.67
C GLU A 4 14.27 4.26 -12.84
N SER A 5 14.26 4.38 -11.51
CA SER A 5 13.83 3.30 -10.61
C SER A 5 13.17 3.84 -9.35
N TYR A 6 12.31 3.02 -8.74
CA TYR A 6 11.64 3.33 -7.48
C TYR A 6 11.91 2.23 -6.47
N VAL A 7 12.34 2.62 -5.28
CA VAL A 7 12.54 1.75 -4.11
C VAL A 7 11.37 1.97 -3.17
N LEU A 8 10.42 1.04 -3.18
CA LEU A 8 9.24 1.05 -2.33
C LEU A 8 9.55 0.32 -1.03
N VAL A 9 9.52 1.03 0.11
CA VAL A 9 9.74 0.45 1.44
C VAL A 9 8.41 0.34 2.17
N CYS A 10 8.11 -0.83 2.74
CA CYS A 10 6.88 -1.05 3.48
C CYS A 10 6.84 -0.21 4.76
N GLY A 11 5.91 0.74 4.85
CA GLY A 11 5.65 1.56 6.05
C GLY A 11 4.55 1.01 6.97
N GLY A 12 4.25 -0.29 6.90
CA GLY A 12 3.35 -0.92 7.87
C GLY A 12 3.96 -0.97 9.26
N THR A 13 3.15 -0.89 10.33
CA THR A 13 3.60 -0.85 11.73
C THR A 13 4.59 -1.96 12.09
N ALA A 14 4.36 -3.20 11.63
CA ALA A 14 5.29 -4.31 11.83
C ALA A 14 6.66 -4.08 11.16
N CYS A 15 6.68 -3.50 9.95
CA CYS A 15 7.93 -3.18 9.27
C CYS A 15 8.65 -1.99 9.90
N CYS A 16 7.91 -0.97 10.36
CA CYS A 16 8.45 0.15 11.15
C CYS A 16 9.10 -0.36 12.45
N SER A 17 8.42 -1.22 13.20
CA SER A 17 8.99 -1.90 14.38
C SER A 17 10.22 -2.75 14.02
N GLY A 18 10.26 -3.32 12.81
CA GLY A 18 11.41 -4.03 12.25
C GLY A 18 12.55 -3.14 11.75
N GLY A 19 12.42 -1.81 11.85
CA GLY A 19 13.44 -0.84 11.47
C GLY A 19 13.33 -0.29 10.05
N ALA A 20 12.13 -0.28 9.44
CA ALA A 20 11.91 0.29 8.10
C ALA A 20 12.39 1.75 7.97
N ASP A 21 12.24 2.57 9.00
CA ASP A 21 12.68 3.98 8.96
C ASP A 21 14.18 4.09 8.73
N LYS A 22 14.96 3.24 9.41
CA LYS A 22 16.43 3.15 9.23
C LYS A 22 16.80 2.65 7.84
N ILE A 23 15.97 1.80 7.23
CA ILE A 23 16.17 1.31 5.86
C ILE A 23 15.97 2.47 4.87
N VAL A 24 14.91 3.27 5.03
CA VAL A 24 14.65 4.45 4.21
C VAL A 24 15.81 5.46 4.31
N GLU A 25 16.25 5.78 5.54
CA GLU A 25 17.40 6.66 5.77
C GLU A 25 18.69 6.11 5.13
N SER A 26 18.94 4.81 5.28
CA SER A 26 20.11 4.15 4.68
C SER A 26 20.07 4.21 3.16
N PHE A 27 18.89 4.05 2.53
CA PHE A 27 18.76 4.18 1.08
C PHE A 27 19.03 5.61 0.64
N ALA A 28 18.50 6.61 1.34
CA ALA A 28 18.75 8.01 1.01
C ALA A 28 20.26 8.34 1.02
N ASN A 29 20.97 7.91 2.07
CA ASN A 29 22.42 8.16 2.21
C ASN A 29 23.25 7.42 1.15
N GLU A 30 22.98 6.13 0.93
CA GLU A 30 23.75 5.32 -0.03
C GLU A 30 23.46 5.74 -1.49
N LEU A 31 22.24 6.19 -1.80
CA LEU A 31 21.91 6.74 -3.12
C LEU A 31 22.61 8.07 -3.38
N GLU A 32 22.75 8.92 -2.35
CA GLU A 32 23.52 10.16 -2.46
C GLU A 32 25.01 9.88 -2.68
N ALA A 33 25.59 8.95 -1.91
CA ALA A 33 26.98 8.52 -2.08
C ALA A 33 27.27 7.89 -3.45
N ALA A 34 26.29 7.20 -4.03
CA ALA A 34 26.38 6.60 -5.36
C ALA A 34 26.06 7.58 -6.52
N GLY A 35 25.66 8.82 -6.23
CA GLY A 35 25.24 9.80 -7.24
C GLY A 35 23.94 9.44 -7.97
N LEU A 36 23.08 8.63 -7.34
CA LEU A 36 21.83 8.12 -7.92
C LEU A 36 20.57 8.86 -7.42
N LYS A 37 20.73 9.90 -6.59
CA LYS A 37 19.63 10.67 -5.97
C LYS A 37 18.60 11.20 -6.98
N ASP A 38 19.06 11.64 -8.16
CA ASP A 38 18.18 12.17 -9.21
C ASP A 38 17.57 11.09 -10.12
N LYS A 39 18.02 9.83 -9.97
CA LYS A 39 17.62 8.69 -10.80
C LYS A 39 16.74 7.70 -10.06
N VAL A 40 16.91 7.57 -8.75
CA VAL A 40 16.19 6.60 -7.93
C VAL A 40 15.41 7.32 -6.84
N GLN A 41 14.10 7.07 -6.78
CA GLN A 41 13.26 7.58 -5.71
C GLN A 41 12.99 6.50 -4.67
N VAL A 42 13.20 6.84 -3.40
CA VAL A 42 12.75 6.03 -2.26
C VAL A 42 11.35 6.50 -1.87
N VAL A 43 10.42 5.56 -1.74
CA VAL A 43 9.02 5.85 -1.38
C VAL A 43 8.63 4.92 -0.25
N THR A 44 8.16 5.49 0.86
CA THR A 44 7.52 4.72 1.92
C THR A 44 6.09 4.45 1.51
N THR A 45 5.73 3.19 1.26
CA THR A 45 4.37 2.82 0.87
C THR A 45 3.54 2.39 2.07
N GLY A 46 2.22 2.25 1.89
CA GLY A 46 1.39 1.51 2.85
C GLY A 46 1.83 0.05 3.05
N CYS A 47 1.21 -0.62 4.01
CA CYS A 47 1.54 -2.00 4.38
C CYS A 47 1.39 -3.00 3.21
N LEU A 48 2.41 -3.83 2.99
CA LEU A 48 2.40 -4.92 2.01
C LEU A 48 1.74 -6.21 2.53
N GLY A 49 1.39 -6.29 3.81
CA GLY A 49 0.62 -7.39 4.40
C GLY A 49 1.39 -8.69 4.67
N PHE A 50 2.59 -8.88 4.11
CA PHE A 50 3.39 -10.08 4.34
C PHE A 50 4.33 -9.90 5.55
N CYS A 51 3.75 -9.59 6.72
CA CYS A 51 4.49 -9.15 7.90
C CYS A 51 5.54 -10.15 8.42
N GLU A 52 5.31 -11.46 8.25
CA GLU A 52 6.28 -12.51 8.60
C GLU A 52 7.63 -12.35 7.88
N GLN A 53 7.61 -11.73 6.70
CA GLN A 53 8.78 -11.51 5.84
C GLN A 53 9.25 -10.04 5.88
N GLY A 54 8.73 -9.23 6.80
CA GLY A 54 9.13 -7.85 6.99
C GLY A 54 10.52 -7.68 7.61
N PRO A 55 11.20 -6.53 7.42
CA PRO A 55 10.85 -5.43 6.53
C PRO A 55 10.97 -5.78 5.04
N ILE A 56 10.03 -5.28 4.23
CA ILE A 56 9.94 -5.57 2.79
C ILE A 56 10.37 -4.34 1.98
N VAL A 57 11.16 -4.58 0.93
CA VAL A 57 11.55 -3.59 -0.06
C VAL A 57 11.24 -4.10 -1.46
N LYS A 58 10.55 -3.30 -2.26
CA LYS A 58 10.21 -3.62 -3.65
C LYS A 58 10.87 -2.62 -4.59
N ILE A 59 11.52 -3.11 -5.64
CA ILE A 59 12.18 -2.24 -6.63
C ILE A 59 11.43 -2.30 -7.96
N LEU A 60 11.02 -1.14 -8.47
CA LEU A 60 10.39 -0.96 -9.78
C LEU A 60 11.38 -0.30 -10.76
N PRO A 61 11.29 -0.60 -12.07
CA PRO A 61 10.25 -1.38 -12.74
C PRO A 61 10.46 -2.90 -12.73
N GLN A 62 11.61 -3.40 -12.29
CA GLN A 62 11.97 -4.83 -12.32
C GLN A 62 11.00 -5.71 -11.53
N GLY A 63 10.33 -5.14 -10.51
CA GLY A 63 9.38 -5.83 -9.66
C GLY A 63 10.03 -6.64 -8.55
N THR A 64 11.36 -6.58 -8.38
CA THR A 64 12.11 -7.36 -7.40
C THR A 64 11.57 -7.15 -5.99
N PHE A 65 11.33 -8.25 -5.28
CA PHE A 65 10.73 -8.27 -3.96
C PHE A 65 11.72 -8.82 -2.93
N TYR A 66 12.28 -7.90 -2.13
CA TYR A 66 13.19 -8.23 -1.04
C TYR A 66 12.47 -8.36 0.28
N VAL A 67 12.85 -9.38 1.04
CA VAL A 67 12.28 -9.72 2.35
C VAL A 67 13.35 -9.66 3.43
N GLN A 68 12.90 -9.44 4.67
CA GLN A 68 13.75 -9.40 5.88
C GLN A 68 14.96 -8.45 5.74
N VAL A 69 14.77 -7.35 5.01
CA VAL A 69 15.84 -6.40 4.72
C VAL A 69 16.24 -5.68 6.00
N LYS A 70 17.55 -5.56 6.23
CA LYS A 70 18.12 -4.75 7.31
C LYS A 70 18.82 -3.53 6.74
N ALA A 71 19.00 -2.49 7.55
CA ALA A 71 19.75 -1.29 7.16
C ALA A 71 21.16 -1.63 6.61
N ALA A 72 21.84 -2.64 7.18
CA ALA A 72 23.14 -3.10 6.72
C ALA A 72 23.14 -3.71 5.30
N ASP A 73 22.00 -4.24 4.85
CA ASP A 73 21.85 -4.84 3.52
C ASP A 73 21.72 -3.78 2.41
N VAL A 74 21.33 -2.55 2.77
CA VAL A 74 21.02 -1.47 1.82
C VAL A 74 22.22 -1.13 0.93
N LYS A 75 23.42 -1.09 1.50
CA LYS A 75 24.65 -0.84 0.75
C LYS A 75 24.88 -1.88 -0.35
N GLU A 76 24.59 -3.15 -0.07
CA GLU A 76 24.69 -4.21 -1.07
C GLU A 76 23.61 -4.07 -2.15
N ILE A 77 22.36 -3.76 -1.76
CA ILE A 77 21.26 -3.55 -2.71
C ILE A 77 21.58 -2.39 -3.67
N VAL A 78 22.08 -1.26 -3.15
CA VAL A 78 22.44 -0.11 -3.98
C VAL A 78 23.59 -0.47 -4.91
N ALA A 79 24.68 -1.05 -4.38
CA ALA A 79 25.88 -1.35 -5.17
C ALA A 79 25.68 -2.45 -6.21
N GLU A 80 24.92 -3.51 -5.91
CA GLU A 80 24.71 -4.63 -6.83
C GLU A 80 23.49 -4.40 -7.72
N HIS A 81 22.35 -4.05 -7.16
CA HIS A 81 21.11 -3.96 -7.93
C HIS A 81 20.97 -2.62 -8.64
N LEU A 82 21.04 -1.49 -7.90
CA LEU A 82 20.75 -0.18 -8.48
C LEU A 82 21.89 0.35 -9.36
N VAL A 83 23.15 0.07 -9.00
CA VAL A 83 24.33 0.50 -9.79
C VAL A 83 24.67 -0.51 -10.88
N LYS A 84 24.72 -1.81 -10.58
CA LYS A 84 25.23 -2.85 -11.51
C LYS A 84 24.13 -3.68 -12.17
N GLY A 85 22.86 -3.51 -11.79
CA GLY A 85 21.72 -4.25 -12.35
C GLY A 85 21.61 -5.71 -11.89
N ARG A 86 22.36 -6.13 -10.86
CA ARG A 86 22.38 -7.51 -10.35
C ARG A 86 21.53 -7.65 -9.09
N VAL A 87 20.52 -8.51 -9.17
CA VAL A 87 19.64 -8.80 -8.04
C VAL A 87 20.39 -9.51 -6.91
N VAL A 88 20.28 -8.98 -5.69
CA VAL A 88 20.75 -9.63 -4.46
C VAL A 88 19.89 -10.86 -4.12
N GLN A 89 20.26 -12.04 -4.63
CA GLN A 89 19.44 -13.26 -4.55
C GLN A 89 19.15 -13.71 -3.11
N ARG A 90 20.09 -13.52 -2.18
CA ARG A 90 19.93 -13.93 -0.77
C ARG A 90 18.79 -13.20 -0.04
N LEU A 91 18.39 -12.02 -0.53
CA LEU A 91 17.32 -11.20 0.05
C LEU A 91 15.98 -11.41 -0.66
N CYS A 92 15.96 -12.15 -1.77
CA CYS A 92 14.73 -12.43 -2.48
C CYS A 92 13.91 -13.47 -1.73
N TYR A 93 12.59 -13.31 -1.72
CA TYR A 93 11.67 -14.27 -1.08
C TYR A 93 11.88 -15.72 -1.57
N ASP A 94 12.16 -15.91 -2.86
CA ASP A 94 12.50 -17.20 -3.43
C ASP A 94 13.77 -17.06 -4.29
N PRO A 95 14.92 -17.65 -3.89
CA PRO A 95 16.19 -17.58 -4.62
C PRO A 95 16.18 -18.25 -6.01
N GLU A 96 15.39 -19.31 -6.20
CA GLU A 96 15.24 -19.95 -7.51
C GLU A 96 14.35 -19.11 -8.44
N GLN A 97 13.40 -18.38 -7.86
CA GLN A 97 12.61 -17.39 -8.58
C GLN A 97 13.35 -16.07 -8.80
N ALA A 98 14.37 -15.72 -8.00
CA ALA A 98 15.18 -14.51 -8.21
C ALA A 98 15.85 -14.43 -9.60
N LYS A 99 15.97 -15.58 -10.29
CA LYS A 99 16.46 -15.70 -11.67
C LYS A 99 15.42 -15.25 -12.72
N LYS A 100 14.14 -15.16 -12.37
CA LYS A 100 13.02 -14.73 -13.22
C LYS A 100 12.34 -13.56 -12.54
N LEU A 101 12.43 -12.34 -13.08
CA LEU A 101 11.77 -11.11 -12.57
C LEU A 101 10.44 -11.42 -11.84
N VAL A 102 10.48 -11.50 -10.50
CA VAL A 102 9.35 -11.99 -9.72
C VAL A 102 8.41 -10.81 -9.53
N ALA A 103 7.34 -10.76 -10.32
CA ALA A 103 6.22 -9.92 -9.97
C ALA A 103 5.63 -10.39 -8.63
N GLU A 104 5.21 -9.46 -7.77
CA GLU A 104 4.45 -9.72 -6.53
C GLU A 104 3.32 -10.76 -6.73
N ALA A 105 2.73 -10.79 -7.93
CA ALA A 105 1.72 -11.75 -8.35
C ALA A 105 2.16 -13.23 -8.34
N ASN A 106 3.46 -13.53 -8.33
CA ASN A 106 4.00 -14.89 -8.32
C ASN A 106 4.24 -15.43 -6.91
N ILE A 107 4.14 -14.59 -5.87
CA ILE A 107 4.32 -15.02 -4.49
C ILE A 107 3.04 -15.75 -4.03
N PRO A 108 3.12 -17.01 -3.56
CA PRO A 108 1.95 -17.80 -3.15
C PRO A 108 1.05 -17.10 -2.13
N PHE A 109 1.65 -16.28 -1.27
CA PHE A 109 0.94 -15.44 -0.30
C PHE A 109 -0.09 -14.52 -0.96
N TYR A 110 0.27 -13.84 -2.06
CA TYR A 110 -0.60 -12.89 -2.75
C TYR A 110 -1.52 -13.54 -3.79
N GLN A 111 -1.12 -14.66 -4.41
CA GLN A 111 -1.83 -15.29 -5.52
C GLN A 111 -3.31 -15.58 -5.27
N LYS A 112 -3.66 -15.92 -4.03
CA LYS A 112 -5.04 -16.30 -3.64
C LYS A 112 -5.85 -15.12 -3.08
N GLN A 113 -5.32 -13.91 -3.10
CA GLN A 113 -5.96 -12.73 -2.52
C GLN A 113 -6.68 -11.91 -3.57
N TYR A 114 -7.92 -11.52 -3.27
CA TYR A 114 -8.64 -10.51 -4.05
C TYR A 114 -8.65 -9.18 -3.30
N ARG A 115 -7.63 -8.35 -3.56
CA ARG A 115 -7.38 -7.11 -2.83
C ARG A 115 -8.25 -5.97 -3.36
N ILE A 116 -9.50 -5.85 -2.89
CA ILE A 116 -10.39 -4.74 -3.30
C ILE A 116 -10.02 -3.44 -2.58
N VAL A 117 -10.07 -3.43 -1.24
CA VAL A 117 -9.77 -2.25 -0.42
C VAL A 117 -8.27 -1.94 -0.43
N LEU A 118 -7.44 -2.97 -0.36
CA LEU A 118 -5.98 -2.87 -0.26
C LEU A 118 -5.26 -2.78 -1.62
N ARG A 119 -5.98 -2.55 -2.74
CA ARG A 119 -5.42 -2.58 -4.11
C ARG A 119 -4.29 -1.59 -4.37
N ASN A 120 -4.20 -0.52 -3.57
CA ASN A 120 -3.19 0.53 -3.71
C ASN A 120 -2.05 0.39 -2.69
N CYS A 121 -2.21 -0.41 -1.63
CA CYS A 121 -1.15 -0.60 -0.63
C CYS A 121 0.08 -1.27 -1.27
N GLY A 122 1.26 -0.72 -1.05
CA GLY A 122 2.50 -1.20 -1.68
C GLY A 122 2.72 -0.73 -3.13
N VAL A 123 1.87 0.18 -3.62
CA VAL A 123 1.94 0.70 -4.99
C VAL A 123 2.00 2.23 -5.02
N ILE A 124 1.37 2.91 -4.06
CA ILE A 124 1.37 4.38 -3.95
C ILE A 124 2.15 4.87 -2.74
N ASP A 125 2.63 6.10 -2.85
CA ASP A 125 2.97 6.92 -1.70
C ASP A 125 1.66 7.37 -1.00
N PRO A 126 1.42 6.99 0.27
CA PRO A 126 0.21 7.37 0.98
C PRO A 126 0.14 8.86 1.33
N GLU A 127 1.25 9.60 1.24
CA GLU A 127 1.32 11.05 1.53
C GLU A 127 1.21 11.92 0.27
N LYS A 128 1.15 11.32 -0.92
CA LYS A 128 0.95 12.05 -2.19
C LYS A 128 -0.44 11.81 -2.75
N ILE A 129 -1.22 12.88 -2.82
CA ILE A 129 -2.59 12.82 -3.32
C ILE A 129 -2.65 12.45 -4.81
N GLU A 130 -1.65 12.86 -5.58
CA GLU A 130 -1.53 12.61 -7.01
C GLU A 130 -1.43 11.11 -7.32
N ASP A 131 -0.68 10.36 -6.51
CA ASP A 131 -0.56 8.91 -6.65
C ASP A 131 -1.92 8.22 -6.45
N TYR A 132 -2.73 8.71 -5.51
CA TYR A 132 -4.07 8.17 -5.27
C TYR A 132 -5.02 8.53 -6.42
N ILE A 133 -5.01 9.78 -6.89
CA ILE A 133 -5.82 10.24 -8.02
C ILE A 133 -5.48 9.47 -9.30
N ALA A 134 -4.19 9.26 -9.59
CA ALA A 134 -3.71 8.50 -10.74
C ALA A 134 -4.23 7.04 -10.76
N ARG A 135 -4.76 6.55 -9.64
CA ARG A 135 -5.33 5.21 -9.48
C ARG A 135 -6.84 5.24 -9.18
N ASP A 136 -7.55 6.15 -9.83
CA ASP A 136 -9.00 6.38 -9.69
C ASP A 136 -9.43 6.80 -8.26
N GLY A 137 -8.48 7.27 -7.44
CA GLY A 137 -8.80 7.90 -6.16
C GLY A 137 -9.74 9.09 -6.37
N TYR A 138 -10.68 9.26 -5.44
CA TYR A 138 -11.75 10.28 -5.48
C TYR A 138 -12.77 10.20 -6.64
N LYS A 139 -12.57 9.37 -7.65
CA LYS A 139 -13.54 9.20 -8.76
C LYS A 139 -14.97 8.89 -8.28
N ALA A 140 -15.09 8.07 -7.24
CA ALA A 140 -16.39 7.76 -6.65
C ALA A 140 -17.04 8.97 -5.96
N ILE A 141 -16.27 9.81 -5.26
CA ILE A 141 -16.83 10.99 -4.59
C ILE A 141 -17.21 12.07 -5.60
N GLU A 142 -16.44 12.23 -6.68
CA GLU A 142 -16.79 13.10 -7.80
C GLU A 142 -18.17 12.76 -8.36
N LYS A 143 -18.40 11.49 -8.72
CA LYS A 143 -19.71 11.00 -9.16
C LYS A 143 -20.80 11.29 -8.13
N VAL A 144 -20.54 11.00 -6.86
CA VAL A 144 -21.52 11.21 -5.78
C VAL A 144 -21.91 12.69 -5.63
N LEU A 145 -20.95 13.61 -5.77
CA LEU A 145 -21.18 15.04 -5.58
C LEU A 145 -21.92 15.69 -6.75
N PHE A 146 -21.64 15.26 -7.98
CA PHE A 146 -22.11 15.96 -9.18
C PHE A 146 -23.22 15.23 -9.94
N GLU A 147 -23.35 13.91 -9.78
CA GLU A 147 -24.26 13.09 -10.59
C GLU A 147 -25.33 12.34 -9.78
N MET A 148 -25.23 12.32 -8.44
CA MET A 148 -26.10 11.52 -7.59
C MET A 148 -26.84 12.35 -6.53
N THR A 149 -28.07 11.95 -6.23
CA THR A 149 -28.79 12.43 -5.06
C THR A 149 -28.44 11.58 -3.82
N PRO A 150 -28.63 12.10 -2.60
CA PRO A 150 -28.44 11.32 -1.37
C PRO A 150 -29.21 9.99 -1.35
N GLU A 151 -30.43 9.95 -1.90
CA GLU A 151 -31.25 8.74 -2.03
C GLU A 151 -30.59 7.72 -2.95
N GLN A 152 -30.07 8.15 -4.10
CA GLN A 152 -29.37 7.27 -5.03
C GLN A 152 -28.09 6.68 -4.41
N VAL A 153 -27.38 7.46 -3.58
CA VAL A 153 -26.20 6.97 -2.84
C VAL A 153 -26.60 5.88 -1.85
N VAL A 154 -27.68 6.08 -1.09
CA VAL A 154 -28.19 5.07 -0.15
C VAL A 154 -28.64 3.81 -0.90
N ASP A 155 -29.32 3.95 -2.03
CA ASP A 155 -29.75 2.83 -2.87
C ASP A 155 -28.56 2.03 -3.43
N GLU A 156 -27.49 2.71 -3.85
CA GLU A 156 -26.26 2.05 -4.29
C GLU A 156 -25.62 1.25 -3.15
N MET A 157 -25.57 1.82 -1.95
CA MET A 157 -25.06 1.12 -0.77
C MET A 157 -25.92 -0.07 -0.36
N LEU A 158 -27.24 0.00 -0.53
CA LEU A 158 -28.15 -1.14 -0.33
C LEU A 158 -27.89 -2.24 -1.36
N LYS A 159 -27.78 -1.89 -2.64
CA LYS A 159 -27.48 -2.84 -3.74
C LYS A 159 -26.13 -3.52 -3.58
N SER A 160 -25.12 -2.81 -3.06
CA SER A 160 -23.78 -3.36 -2.84
C SER A 160 -23.74 -4.56 -1.88
N GLY A 161 -24.75 -4.69 -1.00
CA GLY A 161 -24.76 -5.70 0.05
C GLY A 161 -23.65 -5.51 1.09
N LEU A 162 -22.99 -4.34 1.16
CA LEU A 162 -21.92 -4.10 2.13
C LEU A 162 -22.44 -4.25 3.57
N ARG A 163 -21.67 -4.98 4.37
CA ARG A 163 -21.92 -5.18 5.80
C ARG A 163 -20.83 -4.51 6.62
N GLY A 164 -21.17 -4.07 7.82
CA GLY A 164 -20.23 -3.48 8.77
C GLY A 164 -19.06 -4.43 9.06
N ARG A 165 -17.83 -3.93 8.94
CA ARG A 165 -16.60 -4.71 9.06
C ARG A 165 -16.02 -4.76 10.48
N GLY A 166 -16.55 -4.00 11.43
CA GLY A 166 -16.19 -4.08 12.85
C GLY A 166 -16.90 -5.22 13.60
N GLY A 167 -17.03 -6.40 13.01
CA GLY A 167 -17.59 -7.60 13.67
C GLY A 167 -19.11 -7.78 13.57
N ALA A 168 -19.92 -6.79 13.97
CA ALA A 168 -21.39 -6.95 14.07
C ALA A 168 -22.10 -7.27 12.74
N GLY A 169 -21.49 -6.96 11.59
CA GLY A 169 -22.01 -7.35 10.29
C GLY A 169 -23.37 -6.76 9.91
N PHE A 170 -23.81 -5.66 10.54
CA PHE A 170 -25.07 -4.99 10.18
C PHE A 170 -24.99 -4.42 8.75
N PRO A 171 -26.05 -4.51 7.91
CA PRO A 171 -26.02 -3.97 6.55
C PRO A 171 -25.78 -2.44 6.54
N THR A 172 -24.71 -2.00 5.87
CA THR A 172 -24.27 -0.60 5.86
C THR A 172 -25.32 0.31 5.21
N GLY A 173 -25.88 -0.10 4.06
CA GLY A 173 -26.93 0.67 3.38
C GLY A 173 -28.19 0.87 4.24
N MET A 174 -28.58 -0.14 5.05
CA MET A 174 -29.72 -0.01 5.96
C MET A 174 -29.45 0.99 7.07
N LYS A 175 -28.23 0.99 7.64
CA LYS A 175 -27.82 1.96 8.66
C LYS A 175 -27.88 3.39 8.10
N TRP A 176 -27.43 3.59 6.86
CA TRP A 176 -27.47 4.88 6.19
C TRP A 176 -28.91 5.33 5.90
N LYS A 177 -29.78 4.42 5.45
CA LYS A 177 -31.20 4.69 5.23
C LYS A 177 -31.90 5.18 6.51
N PHE A 178 -31.68 4.51 7.65
CA PHE A 178 -32.27 4.95 8.92
C PHE A 178 -31.79 6.33 9.34
N ALA A 179 -30.50 6.63 9.15
CA ALA A 179 -29.95 7.95 9.44
C ALA A 179 -30.50 9.04 8.49
N GLN A 180 -30.71 8.72 7.21
CA GLN A 180 -31.31 9.63 6.24
C GLN A 180 -32.75 10.00 6.61
N GLN A 181 -33.55 9.01 7.04
CA GLN A 181 -34.96 9.16 7.41
C GLN A 181 -35.21 9.97 8.69
N GLN A 182 -34.18 10.20 9.51
CA GLN A 182 -34.31 11.09 10.66
C GLN A 182 -34.61 12.53 10.21
N PRO A 183 -35.37 13.31 11.02
CA PRO A 183 -35.69 14.71 10.73
C PRO A 183 -34.48 15.54 10.31
N LYS A 184 -34.74 16.58 9.51
CA LYS A 184 -33.70 17.52 9.08
C LYS A 184 -33.05 18.17 10.30
N GLY A 185 -31.73 18.31 10.24
CA GLY A 185 -30.92 18.84 11.34
C GLY A 185 -29.45 18.46 11.18
N GLN A 186 -28.65 18.76 12.19
CA GLN A 186 -27.25 18.36 12.23
C GLN A 186 -27.12 16.83 12.29
N LYS A 187 -26.28 16.26 11.41
CA LYS A 187 -25.95 14.84 11.39
C LYS A 187 -24.44 14.69 11.51
N TYR A 188 -23.99 13.51 11.98
CA TYR A 188 -22.59 13.20 12.19
C TYR A 188 -22.23 11.90 11.50
N MET A 189 -21.01 11.84 10.94
CA MET A 189 -20.36 10.62 10.49
C MET A 189 -19.21 10.34 11.45
N VAL A 190 -19.20 9.18 12.07
CA VAL A 190 -18.17 8.77 13.03
C VAL A 190 -17.46 7.54 12.47
N CYS A 191 -16.15 7.65 12.28
CA CYS A 191 -15.29 6.50 11.97
C CYS A 191 -14.76 5.94 13.29
N ASN A 192 -15.07 4.67 13.57
CA ASN A 192 -14.44 3.97 14.69
C ASN A 192 -13.13 3.33 14.18
N ALA A 193 -12.01 3.83 14.67
CA ALA A 193 -10.66 3.35 14.38
C ALA A 193 -9.91 2.92 15.65
N ASP A 194 -10.65 2.50 16.69
CA ASP A 194 -10.08 2.05 17.97
C ASP A 194 -9.34 0.71 17.84
N GLU A 195 -9.85 -0.19 16.99
CA GLU A 195 -9.24 -1.49 16.62
C GLU A 195 -8.61 -2.26 17.82
N GLY A 196 -9.26 -2.20 18.99
CA GLY A 196 -8.69 -2.71 20.25
C GLY A 196 -8.76 -4.23 20.45
N ASP A 197 -9.40 -4.95 19.53
CA ASP A 197 -9.44 -6.41 19.56
C ASP A 197 -8.05 -6.99 19.20
N PRO A 198 -7.50 -7.95 19.98
CA PRO A 198 -6.23 -8.59 19.63
C PRO A 198 -6.30 -9.27 18.25
N GLY A 199 -5.29 -9.03 17.41
CA GLY A 199 -5.16 -9.55 16.05
C GLY A 199 -3.76 -10.06 15.72
#